data_AF-F6IEM5-F1
#
_entry.id   AF-F6IEM5-F1
#
_cell.length_a   1.000
_cell.length_b   1.000
_cell.length_c   1.000
_cell.angle_alpha   90.00
_cell.angle_beta   90.00
_cell.angle_gamma   90.00
#
_symmetry.space_group_name_H-M   'P 1'
#
loop_
_entity.id
_entity.type
_entity.pdbx_description
1 polymer ?
#
loop_
_entity_poly.entity_id
_entity_poly.type
_entity_poly.pdbx_seq_one_letter_code
_entity_poly.pdbx_strand_id
1 'polypeptide(L)'
;MQPDLFTPLRIGDLELPNRILMAPLTRSRAGEGNVPNDLNVEYYRQRAGAGLIITEATQISQQGQGYAWTPGIHSSAQIEGWAKVAEAVHGAGGRIFMQLWHVGRVSHPVFQPGGALPVAPTAMPVPGKTFIIDDAGNGIWSDVPVPQELDVQGIKAIVADYAQAARNAILAGMDGVEIHAANGYLIDQFINSNSNHRSDAYGSAIENRARFLLEVVDAVTAAIGSSRVAVRLTPMGRFMGMGDDTPEETFGYITAKLNERDLAYLHVVEPSTLGIETDSEYDPRWDAIVHQMRRIYDGTLILAGGYDRASADRALLDDRGDAVAFGKLFIANPDLPRRFALGAPLNEPQRDSFFGGDARGYSDYPALAAGSELAA
;
A
#
# COMPACT_ATOMS: atom_id res chain seq x y z
N MET A 1 -3.71 26.70 -16.28
CA MET A 1 -4.80 25.73 -16.30
C MET A 1 -4.83 25.08 -14.93
N GLN A 2 -6.00 24.90 -14.33
CA GLN A 2 -6.11 24.05 -13.14
C GLN A 2 -5.80 22.59 -13.56
N PRO A 3 -5.05 21.83 -12.75
CA PRO A 3 -4.73 20.45 -13.07
C PRO A 3 -5.98 19.56 -13.04
N ASP A 4 -6.07 18.64 -14.00
CA ASP A 4 -7.08 17.58 -14.08
C ASP A 4 -6.43 16.19 -14.05
N LEU A 5 -7.23 15.13 -14.12
CA LEU A 5 -6.71 13.74 -14.08
C LEU A 5 -5.69 13.40 -15.18
N PHE A 6 -5.65 14.13 -16.30
CA PHE A 6 -4.78 13.85 -17.45
C PHE A 6 -3.59 14.80 -17.54
N THR A 7 -3.53 15.81 -16.68
CA THR A 7 -2.41 16.73 -16.58
C THR A 7 -1.20 15.99 -16.01
N PRO A 8 -0.02 16.04 -16.66
CA PRO A 8 1.19 15.42 -16.13
C PRO A 8 1.54 15.89 -14.70
N LEU A 9 2.21 15.01 -13.96
CA LEU A 9 2.65 15.27 -12.59
C LEU A 9 4.08 14.75 -12.43
N ARG A 10 4.94 15.53 -11.77
CA ARG A 10 6.26 15.04 -11.37
C ARG A 10 6.19 14.50 -9.95
N ILE A 11 6.72 13.29 -9.74
CA ILE A 11 6.88 12.67 -8.42
C ILE A 11 8.36 12.27 -8.29
N GLY A 12 9.07 12.92 -7.37
CA GLY A 12 10.53 12.79 -7.27
C GLY A 12 11.20 13.05 -8.62
N ASP A 13 11.86 12.02 -9.16
CA ASP A 13 12.55 12.05 -10.45
C ASP A 13 11.71 11.53 -11.64
N LEU A 14 10.48 11.08 -11.39
CA LEU A 14 9.59 10.56 -12.42
C LEU A 14 8.64 11.62 -12.96
N GLU A 15 8.47 11.65 -14.27
CA GLU A 15 7.36 12.34 -14.93
C GLU A 15 6.22 11.35 -15.17
N LEU A 16 5.04 11.68 -14.64
CA LEU A 16 3.84 10.89 -14.80
C LEU A 16 2.95 11.48 -15.90
N PRO A 17 2.42 10.68 -16.84
CA PRO A 17 1.63 11.18 -17.96
C PRO A 17 0.20 11.54 -17.55
N ASN A 18 -0.23 11.15 -16.35
CA ASN A 18 -1.55 11.42 -15.79
C ASN A 18 -1.52 11.25 -14.26
N ARG A 19 -2.59 11.71 -13.59
CA ARG A 19 -2.81 11.69 -12.13
C ARG A 19 -3.71 10.54 -11.68
N ILE A 20 -3.85 9.49 -12.51
CA ILE A 20 -4.69 8.30 -12.26
C ILE A 20 -3.78 7.13 -11.88
N LEU A 21 -3.64 6.85 -10.59
CA LEU A 21 -2.67 5.90 -10.08
C LEU A 21 -3.34 4.56 -9.73
N MET A 22 -2.62 3.46 -9.88
CA MET A 22 -3.07 2.16 -9.40
C MET A 22 -2.69 2.02 -7.93
N ALA A 23 -3.70 1.90 -7.08
CA ALA A 23 -3.51 1.68 -5.65
C ALA A 23 -2.86 0.30 -5.39
N PRO A 24 -2.17 0.14 -4.24
CA PRO A 24 -1.64 -1.15 -3.80
C PRO A 24 -2.79 -2.12 -3.48
N LEU A 25 -2.79 -3.29 -4.13
CA LEU A 25 -3.88 -4.26 -4.07
C LEU A 25 -3.33 -5.67 -3.88
N THR A 26 -3.40 -6.23 -2.66
CA THR A 26 -3.05 -7.65 -2.45
C THR A 26 -3.94 -8.56 -3.27
N ARG A 27 -3.34 -9.45 -4.08
CA ARG A 27 -4.09 -10.37 -4.96
C ARG A 27 -3.84 -11.85 -4.64
N SER A 28 -2.89 -12.15 -3.74
CA SER A 28 -2.57 -13.50 -3.26
C SER A 28 -2.32 -14.51 -4.40
N ARG A 29 -1.47 -14.13 -5.37
CA ARG A 29 -1.15 -14.94 -6.56
C ARG A 29 0.35 -15.12 -6.78
N ALA A 30 1.16 -14.99 -5.73
CA ALA A 30 2.57 -15.37 -5.79
C ALA A 30 2.72 -16.89 -5.93
N GLY A 31 3.77 -17.31 -6.62
CA GLY A 31 4.14 -18.72 -6.78
C GLY A 31 4.87 -19.29 -5.56
N GLU A 32 5.48 -20.46 -5.75
CA GLU A 32 6.32 -21.11 -4.75
C GLU A 32 7.43 -20.16 -4.25
N GLY A 33 7.74 -20.23 -2.96
CA GLY A 33 8.72 -19.33 -2.34
C GLY A 33 8.28 -17.86 -2.26
N ASN A 34 6.98 -17.59 -2.42
CA ASN A 34 6.42 -16.24 -2.49
C ASN A 34 7.03 -15.42 -3.66
N VAL A 35 7.35 -16.07 -4.77
CA VAL A 35 7.99 -15.46 -5.94
C VAL A 35 6.93 -15.01 -6.96
N PRO A 36 6.98 -13.77 -7.48
CA PRO A 36 6.14 -13.38 -8.62
C PRO A 36 6.36 -14.29 -9.85
N ASN A 37 5.29 -14.63 -10.55
CA ASN A 37 5.28 -15.51 -11.72
C ASN A 37 4.74 -14.78 -12.98
N ASP A 38 4.66 -15.48 -14.10
CA ASP A 38 4.23 -14.92 -15.39
C ASP A 38 2.82 -14.30 -15.35
N LEU A 39 1.95 -14.78 -14.48
CA LEU A 39 0.62 -14.20 -14.28
C LEU A 39 0.73 -12.78 -13.71
N ASN A 40 1.62 -12.59 -12.72
CA ASN A 40 1.87 -11.27 -12.13
C ASN A 40 2.49 -10.31 -13.15
N VAL A 41 3.41 -10.80 -13.99
CA VAL A 41 4.01 -10.03 -15.09
C VAL A 41 2.93 -9.47 -16.02
N GLU A 42 2.03 -10.33 -16.51
CA GLU A 42 0.95 -9.90 -17.39
C GLU A 42 -0.01 -8.92 -16.71
N TYR A 43 -0.37 -9.17 -15.45
CA TYR A 43 -1.30 -8.32 -14.69
C TYR A 43 -0.82 -6.87 -14.56
N TYR A 44 0.44 -6.67 -14.19
CA TYR A 44 1.00 -5.32 -14.07
C TYR A 44 1.28 -4.70 -15.43
N ARG A 45 1.78 -5.48 -16.42
CA ARG A 45 2.00 -4.99 -17.80
C ARG A 45 0.72 -4.42 -18.41
N GLN A 46 -0.41 -5.10 -18.24
CA GLN A 46 -1.73 -4.63 -18.72
C GLN A 46 -2.13 -3.26 -18.15
N ARG A 47 -1.63 -2.90 -16.97
CA ARG A 47 -1.99 -1.67 -16.23
C ARG A 47 -0.93 -0.57 -16.34
N ALA A 48 0.07 -0.74 -17.21
CA ALA A 48 1.17 0.21 -17.40
C ALA A 48 0.72 1.62 -17.85
N GLY A 49 -0.50 1.77 -18.36
CA GLY A 49 -1.09 3.08 -18.66
C GLY A 49 -1.40 3.95 -17.44
N ALA A 50 -1.36 3.38 -16.23
CA ALA A 50 -1.52 4.13 -14.99
C ALA A 50 -0.46 5.23 -14.85
N GLY A 51 -0.87 6.34 -14.23
CA GLY A 51 -0.01 7.41 -13.79
C GLY A 51 1.02 6.95 -12.76
N LEU A 52 0.85 5.85 -12.05
CA LEU A 52 1.91 5.13 -11.34
C LEU A 52 1.27 3.82 -10.91
N ILE A 53 2.01 2.72 -11.00
CA ILE A 53 1.62 1.48 -10.36
C ILE A 53 2.26 1.42 -8.98
N ILE A 54 1.45 1.17 -7.96
CA ILE A 54 1.95 0.76 -6.64
C ILE A 54 1.64 -0.73 -6.52
N THR A 55 2.65 -1.55 -6.32
CA THR A 55 2.48 -3.01 -6.25
C THR A 55 1.53 -3.40 -5.13
N GLU A 56 1.08 -4.65 -5.16
CA GLU A 56 0.59 -5.31 -3.96
C GLU A 56 1.60 -5.21 -2.80
N ALA A 57 1.06 -5.22 -1.59
CA ALA A 57 1.86 -5.20 -0.37
C ALA A 57 2.81 -6.42 -0.37
N THR A 58 4.11 -6.15 -0.27
CA THR A 58 5.18 -7.14 -0.48
C THR A 58 6.02 -7.26 0.79
N GLN A 59 6.05 -8.46 1.39
CA GLN A 59 6.70 -8.60 2.70
C GLN A 59 8.22 -8.39 2.64
N ILE A 60 8.74 -7.59 3.57
CA ILE A 60 10.17 -7.24 3.67
C ILE A 60 11.03 -8.36 4.24
N SER A 61 10.40 -9.32 4.92
CA SER A 61 11.03 -10.48 5.55
C SER A 61 9.97 -11.57 5.75
N GLN A 62 10.41 -12.78 6.08
CA GLN A 62 9.48 -13.88 6.40
C GLN A 62 8.57 -13.53 7.60
N GLN A 63 9.11 -12.89 8.65
CA GLN A 63 8.35 -12.46 9.82
C GLN A 63 7.22 -11.47 9.45
N GLY A 64 7.44 -10.67 8.40
CA GLY A 64 6.48 -9.71 7.88
C GLY A 64 5.31 -10.33 7.10
N GLN A 65 5.28 -11.64 6.84
CA GLN A 65 4.19 -12.31 6.14
C GLN A 65 2.99 -12.57 7.07
N GLY A 66 1.78 -12.27 6.58
CA GLY A 66 0.54 -12.55 7.31
C GLY A 66 -0.50 -13.33 6.54
N TYR A 67 -0.36 -13.46 5.23
CA TYR A 67 -1.36 -14.05 4.36
C TYR A 67 -0.71 -15.04 3.38
N ALA A 68 -1.48 -16.04 2.97
CA ALA A 68 -1.04 -16.99 1.96
C ALA A 68 -0.85 -16.32 0.59
N TRP A 69 0.14 -16.86 -0.15
CA TRP A 69 0.41 -16.52 -1.56
C TRP A 69 0.68 -15.03 -1.83
N THR A 70 1.19 -14.30 -0.83
CA THR A 70 1.65 -12.90 -1.02
C THR A 70 3.14 -12.87 -1.36
N PRO A 71 3.59 -11.96 -2.24
CA PRO A 71 4.98 -11.91 -2.68
C PRO A 71 5.92 -11.33 -1.62
N GLY A 72 7.17 -11.80 -1.59
CA GLY A 72 8.24 -11.21 -0.77
C GLY A 72 9.26 -10.41 -1.59
N ILE A 73 10.19 -9.75 -0.90
CA ILE A 73 11.36 -9.08 -1.51
C ILE A 73 12.64 -9.26 -0.67
N HIS A 74 12.82 -10.45 -0.10
CA HIS A 74 13.90 -10.79 0.83
C HIS A 74 14.74 -12.00 0.39
N SER A 75 14.51 -12.53 -0.82
CA SER A 75 15.34 -13.59 -1.42
C SER A 75 15.73 -13.27 -2.86
N SER A 76 16.79 -13.88 -3.36
CA SER A 76 17.24 -13.69 -4.76
C SER A 76 16.18 -14.09 -5.77
N ALA A 77 15.47 -15.22 -5.55
CA ALA A 77 14.40 -15.67 -6.45
C ALA A 77 13.23 -14.66 -6.50
N GLN A 78 12.90 -14.03 -5.37
CA GLN A 78 11.88 -12.98 -5.32
C GLN A 78 12.32 -11.73 -6.09
N ILE A 79 13.58 -11.32 -5.94
CA ILE A 79 14.16 -10.18 -6.69
C ILE A 79 14.09 -10.46 -8.20
N GLU A 80 14.47 -11.66 -8.64
CA GLU A 80 14.41 -12.06 -10.06
C GLU A 80 12.96 -12.10 -10.60
N GLY A 81 12.01 -12.59 -9.80
CA GLY A 81 10.58 -12.57 -10.16
C GLY A 81 10.05 -11.14 -10.32
N TRP A 82 10.38 -10.25 -9.38
CA TRP A 82 10.02 -8.84 -9.47
C TRP A 82 10.71 -8.09 -10.61
N ALA A 83 11.96 -8.46 -10.95
CA ALA A 83 12.68 -7.88 -12.09
C ALA A 83 11.93 -8.07 -13.40
N LYS A 84 11.35 -9.26 -13.63
CA LYS A 84 10.52 -9.53 -14.81
C LYS A 84 9.25 -8.67 -14.84
N VAL A 85 8.64 -8.44 -13.67
CA VAL A 85 7.46 -7.57 -13.54
C VAL A 85 7.82 -6.13 -13.89
N ALA A 86 8.89 -5.59 -13.30
CA ALA A 86 9.35 -4.24 -13.57
C ALA A 86 9.72 -4.06 -15.06
N GLU A 87 10.48 -5.00 -15.63
CA GLU A 87 10.84 -4.99 -17.05
C GLU A 87 9.62 -4.95 -17.97
N ALA A 88 8.60 -5.76 -17.70
CA ALA A 88 7.38 -5.77 -18.51
C ALA A 88 6.58 -4.46 -18.39
N VAL A 89 6.51 -3.88 -17.19
CA VAL A 89 5.85 -2.59 -16.97
C VAL A 89 6.61 -1.47 -17.70
N HIS A 90 7.93 -1.40 -17.56
CA HIS A 90 8.77 -0.42 -18.24
C HIS A 90 8.73 -0.59 -19.76
N GLY A 91 8.76 -1.83 -20.26
CA GLY A 91 8.62 -2.15 -21.68
C GLY A 91 7.27 -1.72 -22.27
N ALA A 92 6.25 -1.60 -21.44
CA ALA A 92 4.94 -1.05 -21.78
C ALA A 92 4.80 0.47 -21.51
N GLY A 93 5.89 1.15 -21.12
CA GLY A 93 5.93 2.60 -20.84
C GLY A 93 5.40 2.99 -19.45
N GLY A 94 5.18 2.02 -18.57
CA GLY A 94 4.69 2.24 -17.21
C GLY A 94 5.78 2.63 -16.23
N ARG A 95 5.36 2.99 -15.01
CA ARG A 95 6.22 3.25 -13.86
C ARG A 95 5.67 2.51 -12.65
N ILE A 96 6.53 1.98 -11.79
CA ILE A 96 6.14 1.09 -10.71
C ILE A 96 6.94 1.31 -9.43
N PHE A 97 6.23 1.49 -8.33
CA PHE A 97 6.74 1.53 -6.97
C PHE A 97 6.35 0.25 -6.23
N MET A 98 7.26 -0.29 -5.42
CA MET A 98 6.96 -1.44 -4.57
C MET A 98 6.44 -1.00 -3.20
N GLN A 99 5.30 -1.53 -2.77
CA GLN A 99 4.83 -1.32 -1.40
C GLN A 99 5.51 -2.29 -0.42
N LEU A 100 6.33 -1.76 0.48
CA LEU A 100 7.05 -2.52 1.52
C LEU A 100 6.15 -2.80 2.71
N TRP A 101 6.07 -4.07 3.10
CA TRP A 101 5.06 -4.54 4.04
C TRP A 101 5.63 -5.38 5.19
N HIS A 102 5.08 -5.14 6.38
CA HIS A 102 5.22 -6.02 7.53
C HIS A 102 3.87 -6.05 8.27
N VAL A 103 3.21 -7.21 8.33
CA VAL A 103 1.85 -7.31 8.87
C VAL A 103 1.75 -7.10 10.39
N GLY A 104 2.85 -7.33 11.10
CA GLY A 104 2.87 -7.27 12.56
C GLY A 104 1.95 -8.32 13.16
N ARG A 105 1.01 -7.90 14.02
CA ARG A 105 0.12 -8.82 14.73
C ARG A 105 -0.85 -9.60 13.82
N VAL A 106 -1.15 -9.12 12.61
CA VAL A 106 -2.13 -9.74 11.70
C VAL A 106 -1.46 -10.88 10.92
N SER A 107 -1.07 -11.94 11.62
CA SER A 107 -0.36 -13.11 11.07
C SER A 107 -0.72 -14.39 11.85
N HIS A 108 -0.05 -15.48 11.51
CA HIS A 108 -0.23 -16.79 12.11
C HIS A 108 1.10 -17.55 12.18
N PRO A 109 1.35 -18.42 13.19
CA PRO A 109 2.61 -19.14 13.37
C PRO A 109 3.08 -19.95 12.16
N VAL A 110 2.16 -20.41 11.31
CA VAL A 110 2.48 -21.14 10.07
C VAL A 110 3.38 -20.36 9.11
N PHE A 111 3.33 -19.02 9.14
CA PHE A 111 4.21 -18.17 8.33
C PHE A 111 5.53 -17.85 9.02
N GLN A 112 5.54 -17.93 10.34
CA GLN A 112 6.62 -17.38 11.16
C GLN A 112 7.82 -18.32 11.20
N PRO A 113 9.05 -17.78 11.23
CA PRO A 113 10.26 -18.58 11.36
C PRO A 113 10.18 -19.51 12.58
N GLY A 114 10.32 -20.82 12.35
CA GLY A 114 10.27 -21.82 13.42
C GLY A 114 8.91 -21.95 14.13
N GLY A 115 7.81 -21.46 13.54
CA GLY A 115 6.49 -21.51 14.18
C GLY A 115 6.33 -20.52 15.35
N ALA A 116 7.13 -19.45 15.38
CA ALA A 116 7.04 -18.42 16.41
C ALA A 116 5.70 -17.66 16.38
N LEU A 117 5.43 -16.89 17.43
CA LEU A 117 4.28 -15.97 17.43
C LEU A 117 4.56 -14.78 16.51
N PRO A 118 3.52 -14.23 15.85
CA PRO A 118 3.59 -12.91 15.23
C PRO A 118 4.08 -11.84 16.21
N VAL A 119 4.67 -10.76 15.69
CA VAL A 119 5.23 -9.68 16.52
C VAL A 119 4.40 -8.40 16.42
N ALA A 120 4.37 -7.61 17.50
CA ALA A 120 3.60 -6.36 17.57
C ALA A 120 4.22 -5.39 18.59
N PRO A 121 3.77 -4.11 18.63
CA PRO A 121 4.15 -3.21 19.72
C PRO A 121 3.62 -3.63 21.10
N THR A 122 2.52 -4.38 21.18
CA THR A 122 1.90 -4.80 22.45
C THR A 122 1.29 -6.20 22.31
N ALA A 123 1.50 -7.03 23.33
CA ALA A 123 0.91 -8.36 23.42
C ALA A 123 -0.55 -8.29 23.88
N MET A 124 -1.50 -8.24 22.94
CA MET A 124 -2.94 -8.16 23.22
C MET A 124 -3.77 -8.95 22.20
N PRO A 125 -5.00 -9.37 22.54
CA PRO A 125 -5.90 -10.02 21.58
C PRO A 125 -6.13 -9.18 20.32
N VAL A 126 -6.13 -9.83 19.16
CA VAL A 126 -6.34 -9.20 17.86
C VAL A 126 -7.70 -9.63 17.32
N PRO A 127 -8.59 -8.70 16.94
CA PRO A 127 -9.85 -9.08 16.30
C PRO A 127 -9.60 -9.55 14.87
N GLY A 128 -10.42 -10.49 14.41
CA GLY A 128 -10.43 -10.95 13.03
C GLY A 128 -9.65 -12.25 12.80
N LYS A 129 -9.45 -12.56 11.53
CA LYS A 129 -8.82 -13.78 11.04
C LYS A 129 -7.79 -13.45 9.99
N THR A 130 -6.85 -14.35 9.79
CA THR A 130 -5.92 -14.29 8.66
C THR A 130 -6.04 -15.54 7.79
N PHE A 131 -5.70 -15.40 6.51
CA PHE A 131 -5.82 -16.46 5.52
C PHE A 131 -4.51 -17.23 5.40
N ILE A 132 -4.55 -18.52 5.75
CA ILE A 132 -3.40 -19.41 5.82
C ILE A 132 -3.49 -20.56 4.80
N ILE A 133 -2.35 -21.24 4.60
CA ILE A 133 -2.31 -22.53 3.93
C ILE A 133 -2.29 -23.61 5.03
N ASP A 134 -3.21 -24.56 4.99
CA ASP A 134 -3.21 -25.71 5.90
C ASP A 134 -2.20 -26.79 5.48
N ASP A 135 -2.01 -27.82 6.31
CA ASP A 135 -1.07 -28.92 6.04
C ASP A 135 -1.41 -29.70 4.75
N ALA A 136 -2.64 -29.59 4.25
CA ALA A 136 -3.10 -30.21 3.00
C ALA A 136 -2.95 -29.28 1.78
N GLY A 137 -2.40 -28.07 1.96
CA GLY A 137 -2.18 -27.11 0.88
C GLY A 137 -3.42 -26.24 0.56
N ASN A 138 -4.49 -26.32 1.33
CA ASN A 138 -5.71 -25.56 1.10
C ASN A 138 -5.66 -24.20 1.80
N GLY A 139 -6.26 -23.20 1.16
CA GLY A 139 -6.41 -21.87 1.74
C GLY A 139 -7.59 -21.81 2.72
N ILE A 140 -7.35 -21.46 3.98
CA ILE A 140 -8.39 -21.37 5.02
C ILE A 140 -8.23 -20.09 5.88
N TRP A 141 -9.33 -19.62 6.47
CA TRP A 141 -9.30 -18.55 7.47
C TRP A 141 -9.02 -19.12 8.86
N SER A 142 -7.95 -18.64 9.50
CA SER A 142 -7.53 -19.02 10.86
C SER A 142 -7.56 -17.82 11.81
N ASP A 143 -7.72 -18.09 13.11
CA ASP A 143 -7.72 -17.05 14.13
C ASP A 143 -6.31 -16.47 14.32
N VAL A 144 -6.23 -15.17 14.58
CA VAL A 144 -4.96 -14.49 14.86
C VAL A 144 -4.62 -14.70 16.35
N PRO A 145 -3.47 -15.29 16.70
CA PRO A 145 -3.08 -15.45 18.10
C PRO A 145 -2.69 -14.12 18.73
N VAL A 146 -2.61 -14.09 20.07
CA VAL A 146 -1.95 -12.98 20.78
C VAL A 146 -0.48 -12.91 20.33
N PRO A 147 -0.01 -11.76 19.85
CA PRO A 147 1.35 -11.61 19.34
C PRO A 147 2.35 -11.53 20.49
N GLN A 148 3.62 -11.71 20.16
CA GLN A 148 4.73 -11.35 21.00
C GLN A 148 5.01 -9.85 20.91
N GLU A 149 5.17 -9.19 22.05
CA GLU A 149 5.64 -7.81 22.09
C GLU A 149 7.11 -7.71 21.66
N LEU A 150 7.42 -6.78 20.75
CA LEU A 150 8.79 -6.52 20.31
C LEU A 150 9.63 -5.90 21.42
N ASP A 151 10.88 -6.35 21.54
CA ASP A 151 11.89 -5.57 22.25
C ASP A 151 12.53 -4.53 21.32
N VAL A 152 13.31 -3.60 21.89
CA VAL A 152 13.97 -2.52 21.15
C VAL A 152 14.94 -3.05 20.08
N GLN A 153 15.57 -4.21 20.29
CA GLN A 153 16.48 -4.78 19.31
C GLN A 153 15.72 -5.37 18.12
N GLY A 154 14.57 -6.01 18.37
CA GLY A 154 13.64 -6.47 17.36
C GLY A 154 13.12 -5.32 16.50
N ILE A 155 12.77 -4.18 17.12
CA ILE A 155 12.38 -2.97 16.37
C ILE A 155 13.50 -2.52 15.43
N LYS A 156 14.74 -2.43 15.92
CA LYS A 156 15.90 -2.03 15.11
C LYS A 156 16.23 -3.01 13.99
N ALA A 157 16.07 -4.31 14.24
CA ALA A 157 16.24 -5.34 13.21
C ALA A 157 15.22 -5.16 12.09
N ILE A 158 13.96 -4.90 12.42
CA ILE A 158 12.91 -4.65 11.42
C ILE A 158 13.18 -3.37 10.62
N VAL A 159 13.70 -2.29 11.25
CA VAL A 159 14.14 -1.09 10.52
C VAL A 159 15.22 -1.45 9.48
N ALA A 160 16.17 -2.32 9.84
CA ALA A 160 17.19 -2.79 8.90
C ALA A 160 16.60 -3.65 7.78
N ASP A 161 15.59 -4.49 8.07
CA ASP A 161 14.86 -5.28 7.07
C ASP A 161 14.17 -4.37 6.05
N TYR A 162 13.51 -3.28 6.48
CA TYR A 162 12.90 -2.30 5.57
C TYR A 162 13.93 -1.68 4.64
N ALA A 163 15.09 -1.27 5.16
CA ALA A 163 16.16 -0.71 4.35
C ALA A 163 16.74 -1.73 3.36
N GLN A 164 16.85 -3.00 3.75
CA GLN A 164 17.31 -4.07 2.86
C GLN A 164 16.28 -4.38 1.78
N ALA A 165 15.00 -4.47 2.13
CA ALA A 165 13.91 -4.66 1.20
C ALA A 165 13.84 -3.52 0.17
N ALA A 166 14.07 -2.27 0.59
CA ALA A 166 14.16 -1.14 -0.33
C ALA A 166 15.32 -1.29 -1.34
N ARG A 167 16.52 -1.71 -0.89
CA ARG A 167 17.65 -2.01 -1.79
C ARG A 167 17.31 -3.12 -2.77
N ASN A 168 16.65 -4.17 -2.29
CA ASN A 168 16.22 -5.30 -3.11
C ASN A 168 15.16 -4.88 -4.15
N ALA A 169 14.23 -3.99 -3.79
CA ALA A 169 13.23 -3.45 -4.71
C ALA A 169 13.89 -2.65 -5.85
N ILE A 170 14.86 -1.79 -5.54
CA ILE A 170 15.63 -1.07 -6.56
C ILE A 170 16.45 -2.03 -7.42
N LEU A 171 17.05 -3.06 -6.83
CA LEU A 171 17.75 -4.11 -7.58
C LEU A 171 16.82 -4.88 -8.52
N ALA A 172 15.56 -5.08 -8.13
CA ALA A 172 14.51 -5.66 -8.97
C ALA A 172 13.94 -4.67 -10.01
N GLY A 173 14.55 -3.50 -10.19
CA GLY A 173 14.15 -2.54 -11.21
C GLY A 173 12.94 -1.67 -10.85
N MET A 174 12.52 -1.62 -9.57
CA MET A 174 11.45 -0.70 -9.16
C MET A 174 11.94 0.75 -9.25
N ASP A 175 11.05 1.67 -9.62
CA ASP A 175 11.38 3.10 -9.70
C ASP A 175 11.49 3.75 -8.31
N GLY A 176 10.86 3.13 -7.31
CA GLY A 176 10.89 3.55 -5.92
C GLY A 176 10.07 2.61 -5.02
N VAL A 177 9.84 3.02 -3.78
CA VAL A 177 9.12 2.25 -2.78
C VAL A 177 8.11 3.09 -2.01
N GLU A 178 7.02 2.45 -1.59
CA GLU A 178 6.04 2.99 -0.67
C GLU A 178 6.08 2.22 0.65
N ILE A 179 6.34 2.90 1.76
CA ILE A 179 6.31 2.31 3.10
C ILE A 179 4.85 2.17 3.53
N HIS A 180 4.41 0.93 3.78
CA HIS A 180 3.05 0.67 4.24
C HIS A 180 2.91 0.95 5.74
N ALA A 181 2.43 2.14 6.09
CA ALA A 181 2.16 2.60 7.45
C ALA A 181 0.66 2.84 7.69
N ALA A 182 -0.15 1.90 7.23
CA ALA A 182 -1.60 2.03 7.08
C ALA A 182 -2.28 0.68 7.32
N ASN A 183 -3.61 0.67 7.33
CA ASN A 183 -4.47 -0.53 7.36
C ASN A 183 -4.14 -1.53 8.47
N GLY A 184 -3.75 -1.05 9.65
CA GLY A 184 -3.54 -1.87 10.84
C GLY A 184 -2.39 -2.86 10.78
N TYR A 185 -1.41 -2.63 9.90
CA TYR A 185 -0.16 -3.39 9.86
C TYR A 185 0.91 -2.81 10.80
N LEU A 186 2.12 -3.39 10.84
CA LEU A 186 3.04 -3.17 11.95
C LEU A 186 3.31 -1.69 12.27
N ILE A 187 3.64 -0.88 11.28
CA ILE A 187 3.93 0.54 11.53
C ILE A 187 2.67 1.27 12.03
N ASP A 188 1.50 0.98 11.45
CA ASP A 188 0.22 1.54 11.89
C ASP A 188 -0.14 1.09 13.32
N GLN A 189 0.19 -0.16 13.68
CA GLN A 189 0.02 -0.67 15.04
C GLN A 189 0.86 0.13 16.05
N PHE A 190 2.06 0.59 15.68
CA PHE A 190 2.87 1.48 16.53
C PHE A 190 2.26 2.89 16.62
N ILE A 191 1.68 3.40 15.53
CA ILE A 191 1.10 4.76 15.49
C ILE A 191 -0.14 4.86 16.39
N ASN A 192 -1.04 3.89 16.32
CA ASN A 192 -2.37 3.96 16.94
C ASN A 192 -2.35 3.70 18.46
N SER A 193 -3.01 4.57 19.24
CA SER A 193 -3.11 4.40 20.71
C SER A 193 -3.84 3.12 21.13
N ASN A 194 -4.80 2.61 20.34
CA ASN A 194 -5.53 1.36 20.66
C ASN A 194 -4.68 0.09 20.55
N SER A 195 -3.52 0.13 19.90
CA SER A 195 -2.66 -1.03 19.68
C SER A 195 -1.26 -0.91 20.25
N ASN A 196 -0.87 0.28 20.70
CA ASN A 196 0.45 0.54 21.27
C ASN A 196 0.34 1.06 22.70
N HIS A 197 0.46 0.15 23.66
CA HIS A 197 0.47 0.43 25.10
C HIS A 197 1.87 0.38 25.70
N ARG A 198 2.92 0.51 24.87
CA ARG A 198 4.31 0.47 25.35
C ARG A 198 4.61 1.64 26.27
N SER A 199 5.48 1.39 27.24
CA SER A 199 5.98 2.39 28.19
C SER A 199 7.42 2.84 27.91
N ASP A 200 8.05 2.31 26.86
CA ASP A 200 9.39 2.69 26.43
C ASP A 200 9.37 3.84 25.40
N ALA A 201 10.51 4.11 24.77
CA ALA A 201 10.66 5.18 23.78
C ALA A 201 9.82 4.98 22.50
N TYR A 202 9.08 3.88 22.37
CA TYR A 202 8.25 3.56 21.21
C TYR A 202 6.75 3.54 21.51
N GLY A 203 6.30 4.00 22.68
CA GLY A 203 4.86 4.17 22.98
C GLY A 203 4.52 5.32 23.91
N SER A 204 3.26 5.36 24.35
CA SER A 204 2.61 6.44 25.10
C SER A 204 2.47 7.75 24.30
N ALA A 205 3.46 8.63 24.36
CA ALA A 205 3.45 9.93 23.70
C ALA A 205 3.47 9.85 22.16
N ILE A 206 2.87 10.82 21.47
CA ILE A 206 2.73 10.83 20.00
C ILE A 206 4.10 10.71 19.32
N GLU A 207 5.11 11.44 19.81
CA GLU A 207 6.47 11.38 19.28
C GLU A 207 7.12 10.00 19.40
N ASN A 208 6.75 9.23 20.43
CA ASN A 208 7.25 7.88 20.65
C ASN A 208 6.50 6.86 19.77
N ARG A 209 5.18 6.99 19.65
CA ARG A 209 4.37 6.15 18.74
C ARG A 209 4.78 6.34 17.28
N ALA A 210 5.10 7.57 16.87
CA ALA A 210 5.59 7.89 15.54
C ALA A 210 7.06 7.48 15.30
N ARG A 211 7.85 7.22 16.36
CA ARG A 211 9.30 6.99 16.27
C ARG A 211 9.65 5.87 15.32
N PHE A 212 8.95 4.73 15.40
CA PHE A 212 9.23 3.58 14.54
C PHE A 212 9.01 3.91 13.05
N LEU A 213 7.91 4.59 12.69
CA LEU A 213 7.70 5.07 11.32
C LEU A 213 8.87 5.95 10.86
N LEU A 214 9.26 6.93 11.67
CA LEU A 214 10.31 7.88 11.29
C LEU A 214 11.68 7.20 11.16
N GLU A 215 12.01 6.24 12.02
CA GLU A 215 13.24 5.43 11.89
C GLU A 215 13.23 4.58 10.61
N VAL A 216 12.09 3.99 10.23
CA VAL A 216 11.94 3.27 8.95
C VAL A 216 12.13 4.21 7.76
N VAL A 217 11.48 5.38 7.78
CA VAL A 217 11.62 6.36 6.70
C VAL A 217 13.08 6.82 6.56
N ASP A 218 13.74 7.14 7.67
CA ASP A 218 15.14 7.60 7.67
C ASP A 218 16.08 6.50 7.13
N ALA A 219 15.87 5.24 7.52
CA ALA A 219 16.69 4.12 7.05
C ALA A 219 16.47 3.81 5.56
N VAL A 220 15.23 3.88 5.08
CA VAL A 220 14.89 3.63 3.68
C VAL A 220 15.37 4.78 2.78
N THR A 221 15.18 6.04 3.20
CA THR A 221 15.68 7.21 2.46
C THR A 221 17.21 7.23 2.40
N ALA A 222 17.91 6.85 3.48
CA ALA A 222 19.35 6.69 3.46
C ALA A 222 19.82 5.57 2.51
N ALA A 223 19.01 4.54 2.30
CA ALA A 223 19.35 3.40 1.45
C ALA A 223 19.17 3.68 -0.05
N ILE A 224 18.15 4.44 -0.44
CA ILE A 224 17.76 4.58 -1.86
C ILE A 224 17.49 6.02 -2.34
N GLY A 225 17.61 7.02 -1.45
CA GLY A 225 17.31 8.43 -1.73
C GLY A 225 15.84 8.79 -1.52
N SER A 226 15.57 9.98 -0.98
CA SER A 226 14.21 10.41 -0.58
C SER A 226 13.24 10.58 -1.76
N SER A 227 13.74 10.98 -2.94
CA SER A 227 12.94 11.13 -4.16
C SER A 227 12.32 9.82 -4.67
N ARG A 228 12.72 8.68 -4.11
CA ARG A 228 12.21 7.34 -4.42
C ARG A 228 11.42 6.69 -3.28
N VAL A 229 11.15 7.45 -2.22
CA VAL A 229 10.49 6.93 -1.01
C VAL A 229 9.18 7.64 -0.81
N ALA A 230 8.14 6.87 -0.55
CA ALA A 230 6.83 7.36 -0.18
C ALA A 230 6.31 6.67 1.09
N VAL A 231 5.28 7.24 1.69
CA VAL A 231 4.60 6.67 2.86
C VAL A 231 3.10 6.62 2.62
N ARG A 232 2.45 5.52 2.99
CA ARG A 232 1.00 5.38 2.98
C ARG A 232 0.43 5.37 4.39
N LEU A 233 -0.57 6.21 4.67
CA LEU A 233 -1.23 6.38 5.98
C LEU A 233 -2.75 6.18 5.88
N THR A 234 -3.37 5.76 6.99
CA THR A 234 -4.83 5.66 7.15
C THR A 234 -5.27 6.33 8.47
N PRO A 235 -5.37 7.67 8.50
CA PRO A 235 -5.45 8.45 9.75
C PRO A 235 -6.57 8.09 10.74
N MET A 236 -7.67 7.52 10.26
CA MET A 236 -8.82 7.13 11.10
C MET A 236 -9.31 5.72 10.74
N GLY A 237 -8.40 4.87 10.27
CA GLY A 237 -8.71 3.49 9.93
C GLY A 237 -9.08 2.68 11.17
N ARG A 238 -10.12 1.84 11.05
CA ARG A 238 -10.61 0.97 12.14
C ARG A 238 -10.32 -0.52 11.91
N PHE A 239 -9.71 -0.84 10.77
CA PHE A 239 -9.47 -2.22 10.35
C PHE A 239 -8.61 -2.97 11.38
N MET A 240 -8.95 -4.24 11.66
CA MET A 240 -8.21 -5.11 12.61
C MET A 240 -8.03 -4.49 14.01
N GLY A 241 -9.04 -3.74 14.48
CA GLY A 241 -9.05 -3.15 15.82
C GLY A 241 -8.10 -1.98 15.98
N MET A 242 -7.81 -1.25 14.89
CA MET A 242 -7.12 0.04 14.94
C MET A 242 -8.03 1.16 15.44
N GLY A 243 -7.39 2.25 15.85
CA GLY A 243 -8.02 3.49 16.29
C GLY A 243 -7.04 4.28 17.15
N ASP A 244 -7.15 5.60 17.08
CA ASP A 244 -6.33 6.53 17.84
C ASP A 244 -7.24 7.48 18.62
N ASP A 245 -6.86 7.80 19.86
CA ASP A 245 -7.63 8.69 20.73
C ASP A 245 -7.55 10.15 20.29
N THR A 246 -6.47 10.54 19.59
CA THR A 246 -6.22 11.92 19.12
C THR A 246 -5.72 11.94 17.67
N PRO A 247 -6.49 11.40 16.70
CA PRO A 247 -5.99 11.16 15.35
C PRO A 247 -5.53 12.45 14.65
N GLU A 248 -6.23 13.56 14.82
CA GLU A 248 -5.83 14.85 14.23
C GLU A 248 -4.47 15.34 14.74
N GLU A 249 -4.16 15.12 16.02
CA GLU A 249 -2.87 15.48 16.61
C GLU A 249 -1.78 14.50 16.15
N THR A 250 -2.06 13.19 16.20
CA THR A 250 -1.14 12.12 15.83
C THR A 250 -0.71 12.23 14.37
N PHE A 251 -1.66 12.31 13.45
CA PHE A 251 -1.37 12.40 12.02
C PHE A 251 -0.93 13.80 11.59
N GLY A 252 -1.33 14.86 12.32
CA GLY A 252 -0.75 16.20 12.15
C GLY A 252 0.76 16.22 12.47
N TYR A 253 1.16 15.62 13.59
CA TYR A 253 2.57 15.48 13.96
C TYR A 253 3.36 14.66 12.94
N ILE A 254 2.84 13.49 12.55
CA ILE A 254 3.49 12.62 11.56
C ILE A 254 3.65 13.37 10.23
N THR A 255 2.60 14.05 9.76
CA THR A 255 2.66 14.79 8.49
C THR A 255 3.71 15.90 8.53
N ALA A 256 3.79 16.66 9.63
CA ALA A 256 4.81 17.68 9.80
C ALA A 256 6.23 17.08 9.76
N LYS A 257 6.43 15.91 10.38
CA LYS A 257 7.72 15.21 10.35
C LYS A 257 8.06 14.61 8.99
N LEU A 258 7.08 14.10 8.26
CA LEU A 258 7.31 13.62 6.89
C LEU A 258 7.60 14.78 5.93
N ASN A 259 7.03 15.98 6.16
CA ASN A 259 7.31 17.18 5.35
C ASN A 259 8.79 17.61 5.43
N GLU A 260 9.49 17.29 6.52
CA GLU A 260 10.93 17.60 6.69
C GLU A 260 11.86 16.72 5.82
N ARG A 261 11.34 15.73 5.08
CA ARG A 261 12.14 14.65 4.46
C ARG A 261 12.15 14.61 2.93
N ASP A 262 11.49 15.54 2.26
CA ASP A 262 11.44 15.65 0.79
C ASP A 262 11.16 14.29 0.10
N LEU A 263 10.09 13.63 0.55
CA LEU A 263 9.66 12.33 0.05
C LEU A 263 9.01 12.46 -1.33
N ALA A 264 9.07 11.38 -2.11
CA ALA A 264 8.42 11.30 -3.42
C ALA A 264 6.94 11.70 -3.34
N TYR A 265 6.21 11.15 -2.36
CA TYR A 265 4.82 11.51 -2.06
C TYR A 265 4.38 11.01 -0.67
N LEU A 266 3.28 11.59 -0.18
CA LEU A 266 2.47 11.06 0.91
C LEU A 266 1.15 10.52 0.34
N HIS A 267 0.78 9.30 0.68
CA HIS A 267 -0.42 8.63 0.19
C HIS A 267 -1.42 8.42 1.33
N VAL A 268 -2.57 9.10 1.26
CA VAL A 268 -3.59 9.10 2.30
C VAL A 268 -4.81 8.32 1.84
N VAL A 269 -5.15 7.29 2.61
CA VAL A 269 -6.39 6.53 2.41
C VAL A 269 -7.51 7.21 3.19
N GLU A 270 -8.54 7.64 2.47
CA GLU A 270 -9.75 8.15 3.08
C GLU A 270 -10.44 7.03 3.87
N PRO A 271 -10.88 7.29 5.12
CA PRO A 271 -11.44 6.26 5.99
C PRO A 271 -12.80 5.71 5.52
N SER A 272 -13.35 6.23 4.42
CA SER A 272 -14.51 5.65 3.70
C SER A 272 -14.27 4.22 3.20
N THR A 273 -13.07 3.67 3.38
CA THR A 273 -12.69 2.30 3.01
C THR A 273 -12.19 1.52 4.24
N LEU A 274 -12.85 0.41 4.57
CA LEU A 274 -12.45 -0.55 5.61
C LEU A 274 -11.94 -1.85 4.97
N GLY A 275 -10.62 -1.94 4.76
CA GLY A 275 -10.02 -3.05 4.02
C GLY A 275 -10.48 -3.06 2.56
N ILE A 276 -11.40 -3.98 2.20
CA ILE A 276 -12.04 -4.05 0.87
C ILE A 276 -13.46 -3.49 0.85
N GLU A 277 -14.04 -3.14 2.00
CA GLU A 277 -15.41 -2.63 2.09
C GLU A 277 -15.46 -1.11 2.12
N THR A 278 -16.61 -0.56 1.73
CA THR A 278 -16.90 0.86 1.99
C THR A 278 -17.36 0.98 3.44
N ASP A 279 -16.72 1.85 4.21
CA ASP A 279 -17.18 2.18 5.56
C ASP A 279 -18.42 3.08 5.45
N SER A 280 -19.56 2.59 5.94
CA SER A 280 -20.83 3.32 5.94
C SER A 280 -20.95 4.33 7.08
N GLU A 281 -20.07 4.28 8.07
CA GLU A 281 -20.09 5.17 9.23
C GLU A 281 -19.29 6.45 8.98
N TYR A 282 -19.81 7.31 8.09
CA TYR A 282 -19.18 8.59 7.78
C TYR A 282 -18.95 9.44 9.05
N ASP A 283 -17.69 9.76 9.32
CA ASP A 283 -17.29 10.74 10.34
C ASP A 283 -16.78 12.01 9.63
N PRO A 284 -17.40 13.19 9.85
CA PRO A 284 -16.98 14.44 9.19
C PRO A 284 -15.54 14.86 9.49
N ARG A 285 -14.91 14.30 10.54
CA ARG A 285 -13.48 14.52 10.83
C ARG A 285 -12.56 13.91 9.77
N TRP A 286 -13.05 12.96 8.96
CA TRP A 286 -12.30 12.36 7.85
C TRP A 286 -11.88 13.38 6.79
N ASP A 287 -12.78 14.28 6.43
CA ASP A 287 -12.46 15.33 5.47
C ASP A 287 -11.54 16.38 6.11
N ALA A 288 -11.80 16.73 7.37
CA ALA A 288 -11.00 17.69 8.12
C ALA A 288 -9.52 17.24 8.27
N ILE A 289 -9.26 15.95 8.52
CA ILE A 289 -7.89 15.43 8.68
C ILE A 289 -7.14 15.42 7.34
N VAL A 290 -7.79 15.10 6.22
CA VAL A 290 -7.17 15.19 4.88
C VAL A 290 -6.82 16.64 4.57
N HIS A 291 -7.73 17.59 4.82
CA HIS A 291 -7.46 19.02 4.67
C HIS A 291 -6.36 19.52 5.61
N GLN A 292 -6.27 19.01 6.84
CA GLN A 292 -5.16 19.32 7.73
C GLN A 292 -3.84 18.81 7.16
N MET A 293 -3.78 17.56 6.70
CA MET A 293 -2.56 16.98 6.14
C MET A 293 -2.10 17.73 4.88
N ARG A 294 -3.03 18.07 3.98
CA ARG A 294 -2.73 18.89 2.79
C ARG A 294 -2.16 20.27 3.15
N ARG A 295 -2.65 20.92 4.21
CA ARG A 295 -2.12 22.22 4.68
C ARG A 295 -0.72 22.12 5.29
N ILE A 296 -0.35 20.96 5.83
CA ILE A 296 0.94 20.74 6.50
C ILE A 296 2.00 20.23 5.52
N TYR A 297 1.61 19.37 4.59
CA TYR A 297 2.51 18.73 3.64
C TYR A 297 2.63 19.58 2.37
N ASP A 298 3.83 20.00 2.02
CA ASP A 298 4.11 20.80 0.83
C ASP A 298 4.41 19.94 -0.41
N GLY A 299 4.81 18.68 -0.19
CA GLY A 299 5.09 17.74 -1.27
C GLY A 299 3.85 17.18 -1.96
N THR A 300 4.05 16.17 -2.81
CA THR A 300 2.95 15.51 -3.53
C THR A 300 2.06 14.70 -2.58
N LEU A 301 0.76 14.98 -2.57
CA LEU A 301 -0.24 14.25 -1.80
C LEU A 301 -1.13 13.40 -2.73
N ILE A 302 -1.16 12.09 -2.51
CA ILE A 302 -2.02 11.15 -3.23
C ILE A 302 -3.21 10.78 -2.35
N LEU A 303 -4.41 10.84 -2.91
CA LEU A 303 -5.65 10.42 -2.23
C LEU A 303 -6.11 9.06 -2.74
N ALA A 304 -6.71 8.26 -1.87
CA ALA A 304 -7.34 6.99 -2.23
C ALA A 304 -8.58 6.74 -1.38
N GLY A 305 -9.50 5.90 -1.86
CA GLY A 305 -10.69 5.48 -1.13
C GLY A 305 -11.99 5.95 -1.77
N GLY A 306 -12.76 5.02 -2.34
CA GLY A 306 -14.10 5.31 -2.88
C GLY A 306 -14.20 6.18 -4.15
N TYR A 307 -13.08 6.72 -4.66
CA TYR A 307 -13.08 7.62 -5.81
C TYR A 307 -13.58 6.99 -7.11
N ASP A 308 -14.39 7.77 -7.82
CA ASP A 308 -14.69 7.64 -9.24
C ASP A 308 -14.04 8.80 -10.03
N ARG A 309 -14.28 8.88 -11.34
CA ARG A 309 -13.73 9.97 -12.17
C ARG A 309 -14.15 11.35 -11.67
N ALA A 310 -15.45 11.56 -11.42
CA ALA A 310 -15.99 12.88 -11.13
C ALA A 310 -15.55 13.41 -9.76
N SER A 311 -15.56 12.54 -8.75
CA SER A 311 -15.05 12.84 -7.41
C SER A 311 -13.54 13.07 -7.40
N ALA A 312 -12.79 12.36 -8.25
CA ALA A 312 -11.34 12.56 -8.37
C ALA A 312 -11.01 13.88 -9.06
N ASP A 313 -11.67 14.22 -10.17
CA ASP A 313 -11.54 15.54 -10.82
C ASP A 313 -11.88 16.66 -9.83
N ARG A 314 -12.96 16.51 -9.04
CA ARG A 314 -13.34 17.47 -8.00
C ARG A 314 -12.24 17.63 -6.94
N ALA A 315 -11.68 16.53 -6.43
CA ALA A 315 -10.64 16.60 -5.41
C ALA A 315 -9.37 17.32 -5.89
N LEU A 316 -8.99 17.16 -7.16
CA LEU A 316 -7.88 17.91 -7.76
C LEU A 316 -8.20 19.40 -7.92
N LEU A 317 -9.42 19.72 -8.37
CA LEU A 317 -9.87 21.11 -8.51
C LEU A 317 -9.94 21.87 -7.19
N ASP A 318 -10.32 21.16 -6.12
CA ASP A 318 -10.46 21.71 -4.76
C ASP A 318 -9.12 21.68 -3.98
N ASP A 319 -8.00 21.37 -4.64
CA ASP A 319 -6.65 21.31 -4.05
C ASP A 319 -6.55 20.34 -2.86
N ARG A 320 -7.36 19.26 -2.86
CA ARG A 320 -7.31 18.24 -1.80
C ARG A 320 -6.08 17.34 -1.93
N GLY A 321 -5.56 17.16 -3.14
CA GLY A 321 -4.40 16.35 -3.44
C GLY A 321 -3.92 16.55 -4.87
N ASP A 322 -2.77 15.98 -5.19
CA ASP A 322 -2.10 16.12 -6.48
C ASP A 322 -2.43 14.97 -7.44
N ALA A 323 -2.85 13.82 -6.91
CA ALA A 323 -3.18 12.63 -7.68
C ALA A 323 -4.16 11.73 -6.92
N VAL A 324 -4.84 10.85 -7.63
CA VAL A 324 -5.81 9.91 -7.04
C VAL A 324 -5.46 8.48 -7.42
N ALA A 325 -5.39 7.61 -6.42
CA ALA A 325 -5.15 6.19 -6.58
C ALA A 325 -6.46 5.39 -6.52
N PHE A 326 -6.66 4.53 -7.53
CA PHE A 326 -7.86 3.73 -7.70
C PHE A 326 -7.56 2.25 -7.45
N GLY A 327 -8.37 1.61 -6.61
CA GLY A 327 -8.23 0.20 -6.27
C GLY A 327 -9.09 -0.70 -7.15
N LYS A 328 -10.34 -0.93 -6.71
CA LYS A 328 -11.31 -1.82 -7.37
C LYS A 328 -11.47 -1.54 -8.87
N LEU A 329 -11.44 -0.27 -9.27
CA LEU A 329 -11.54 0.10 -10.69
C LEU A 329 -10.35 -0.42 -11.50
N PHE A 330 -9.12 -0.33 -11.00
CA PHE A 330 -7.95 -0.91 -11.67
C PHE A 330 -7.92 -2.44 -11.63
N ILE A 331 -8.56 -3.10 -10.64
CA ILE A 331 -8.74 -4.56 -10.70
C ILE A 331 -9.47 -4.93 -11.99
N ALA A 332 -10.61 -4.30 -12.27
CA ALA A 332 -11.48 -4.68 -13.39
C ALA A 332 -11.12 -4.00 -14.73
N ASN A 333 -10.40 -2.89 -14.71
CA ASN A 333 -10.15 -2.05 -15.88
C ASN A 333 -8.64 -1.84 -16.07
N PRO A 334 -7.95 -2.69 -16.86
CA PRO A 334 -6.51 -2.54 -17.09
C PRO A 334 -6.16 -1.21 -17.78
N ASP A 335 -7.09 -0.66 -18.57
CA ASP A 335 -6.97 0.58 -19.32
C ASP A 335 -7.81 1.73 -18.72
N LEU A 336 -7.97 1.75 -17.39
CA LEU A 336 -8.80 2.74 -16.68
C LEU A 336 -8.55 4.20 -17.11
N PRO A 337 -7.30 4.68 -17.28
CA PRO A 337 -7.06 6.05 -17.75
C PRO A 337 -7.68 6.33 -19.13
N ARG A 338 -7.59 5.37 -20.06
CA ARG A 338 -8.18 5.50 -21.39
C ARG A 338 -9.71 5.52 -21.32
N ARG A 339 -10.31 4.69 -20.46
CA ARG A 339 -11.76 4.68 -20.23
C ARG A 339 -12.25 6.00 -19.66
N PHE A 340 -11.54 6.57 -18.69
CA PHE A 340 -11.86 7.89 -18.17
C PHE A 340 -11.74 8.98 -19.24
N ALA A 341 -10.67 8.97 -20.04
CA ALA A 341 -10.49 9.96 -21.11
C ALA A 341 -11.65 9.94 -22.12
N LEU A 342 -12.11 8.75 -22.49
CA LEU A 342 -13.18 8.55 -23.48
C LEU A 342 -14.59 8.60 -22.87
N GLY A 343 -14.73 8.66 -21.55
CA GLY A 343 -16.04 8.46 -20.89
C GLY A 343 -16.66 7.08 -21.18
N ALA A 344 -15.82 6.06 -21.42
CA ALA A 344 -16.28 4.73 -21.78
C ALA A 344 -16.85 3.97 -20.56
N PRO A 345 -17.74 2.98 -20.76
CA PRO A 345 -18.21 2.11 -19.70
C PRO A 345 -17.06 1.41 -18.97
N LEU A 346 -17.21 1.18 -17.67
CA LEU A 346 -16.25 0.44 -16.86
C LEU A 346 -16.68 -1.03 -16.73
N ASN A 347 -15.71 -1.93 -16.71
CA ASN A 347 -15.93 -3.32 -16.34
C ASN A 347 -16.25 -3.41 -14.84
N GLU A 348 -17.12 -4.34 -14.48
CA GLU A 348 -17.51 -4.59 -13.09
C GLU A 348 -16.51 -5.49 -12.35
N PRO A 349 -16.03 -5.10 -11.16
CA PRO A 349 -15.16 -5.94 -10.32
C PRO A 349 -15.88 -7.20 -9.82
N GLN A 350 -15.19 -8.34 -9.92
CA GLN A 350 -15.67 -9.65 -9.47
C GLN A 350 -15.02 -9.94 -8.11
N ARG A 351 -15.79 -9.74 -7.04
CA ARG A 351 -15.25 -9.73 -5.67
C ARG A 351 -14.73 -11.09 -5.20
N ASP A 352 -15.33 -12.16 -5.68
CA ASP A 352 -14.96 -13.55 -5.39
C ASP A 352 -13.57 -13.94 -5.91
N SER A 353 -13.03 -13.21 -6.89
CA SER A 353 -11.72 -13.43 -7.49
C SER A 353 -10.65 -12.42 -7.06
N PHE A 354 -10.93 -11.60 -6.03
CA PHE A 354 -9.94 -10.64 -5.55
C PHE A 354 -8.68 -11.33 -5.02
N PHE A 355 -8.81 -12.45 -4.30
CA PHE A 355 -7.69 -13.13 -3.66
C PHE A 355 -7.56 -14.58 -4.13
N GLY A 356 -6.32 -15.03 -4.39
CA GLY A 356 -6.04 -16.41 -4.76
C GLY A 356 -6.47 -16.75 -6.19
N GLY A 357 -6.34 -18.03 -6.55
CA GLY A 357 -6.83 -18.56 -7.82
C GLY A 357 -5.87 -18.35 -8.99
N ASP A 358 -6.45 -18.17 -10.18
CA ASP A 358 -5.76 -18.19 -11.46
C ASP A 358 -5.94 -16.85 -12.20
N ALA A 359 -5.88 -16.88 -13.54
CA ALA A 359 -6.05 -15.71 -14.39
C ALA A 359 -7.44 -15.07 -14.32
N ARG A 360 -8.46 -15.82 -13.88
CA ARG A 360 -9.85 -15.33 -13.79
C ARG A 360 -9.99 -14.22 -12.76
N GLY A 361 -10.61 -13.12 -13.18
CA GLY A 361 -10.74 -11.90 -12.39
C GLY A 361 -9.40 -11.24 -12.06
N TYR A 362 -8.36 -11.53 -12.84
CA TYR A 362 -7.01 -11.00 -12.64
C TYR A 362 -6.48 -10.37 -13.93
N SER A 363 -6.17 -11.20 -14.92
CA SER A 363 -5.59 -10.79 -16.21
C SER A 363 -6.52 -11.02 -17.39
N ASP A 364 -7.75 -11.48 -17.16
CA ASP A 364 -8.78 -11.76 -18.18
C ASP A 364 -9.81 -10.63 -18.35
N TYR A 365 -9.71 -9.55 -17.57
CA TYR A 365 -10.53 -8.36 -17.76
C TYR A 365 -10.23 -7.71 -19.13
N PRO A 366 -11.24 -7.47 -19.97
CA PRO A 366 -11.00 -6.95 -21.31
C PRO A 366 -10.59 -5.47 -21.27
N ALA A 367 -9.60 -5.11 -22.07
CA ALA A 367 -9.33 -3.71 -22.43
C ALA A 367 -10.32 -3.24 -23.52
N LEU A 368 -10.47 -1.92 -23.69
CA LEU A 368 -11.18 -1.35 -24.83
C LEU A 368 -10.51 -1.79 -26.14
N ALA A 369 -11.33 -2.17 -27.13
CA ALA A 369 -10.85 -2.55 -28.45
C ALA A 369 -9.96 -1.46 -29.08
N ALA A 370 -8.94 -1.89 -29.82
CA ALA A 370 -8.16 -0.97 -30.65
C ALA A 370 -9.10 -0.38 -31.73
N GLY A 371 -9.19 0.95 -31.81
CA GLY A 371 -10.08 1.65 -32.75
C GLY A 371 -11.43 2.10 -32.19
N SER A 372 -11.71 1.92 -30.90
CA SER A 372 -12.90 2.48 -30.23
C SER A 372 -12.79 4.00 -29.97
N GLU A 373 -12.35 4.76 -30.97
CA GLU A 373 -12.61 6.20 -31.01
C GLU A 373 -14.10 6.34 -31.32
N LEU A 374 -14.93 6.46 -30.27
CA LEU A 374 -16.35 6.67 -30.47
C LEU A 374 -16.56 8.03 -31.12
N ALA A 375 -17.30 7.98 -32.24
CA ALA A 375 -17.84 9.11 -32.95
C ALA A 375 -18.45 10.12 -31.97
N ALA A 376 -18.03 11.38 -32.13
CA ALA A 376 -18.54 12.54 -31.41
C ALA A 376 -20.02 12.78 -31.65
#